data_AF-A0A0S8A294-F1
#
_entry.id   AF-A0A0S8A294-F1
#
_cell.length_a   1.000
_cell.length_b   1.000
_cell.length_c   1.000
_cell.angle_alpha   90.00
_cell.angle_beta   90.00
_cell.angle_gamma   90.00
#
_symmetry.space_group_name_H-M   'P 1'
#
loop_
_entity.id
_entity.type
_entity.pdbx_description
1 polymer ?
#
loop_
_entity_poly.entity_id
_entity_poly.type
_entity_poly.pdbx_seq_one_letter_code
_entity_poly.pdbx_strand_id
1 'polypeptide(L)'
;MYSLENLLKQRILVLDGAMGTMIQGYSLDEQGYRGQQFKDHASDLKGNNDLLSLTQPQIIKEIHTAYLNAGADIIETNTFNSTSISQADYALEHIVHDLNFHSARIAREAADEVTQQTGRQRFVAGVLGPTNRTASLSPDVNNPGYRNIDFDTLVKSYEEAIHGLVEGGADLLLVETIFDTLNAKAAIFAIESYFEMHNKRLPIMISGTITDASGRTLSGQVTEAFWNSLRHAKPISFGLNCALGPKELREYVEELATIADTFVSAHPNAGLPNAFGEYDESPESMAAHIHEWAQSGFLNIVGGCCGTTPAHIEAIAHAVADVAPRNVPTLEPKCRLSGLEPLNIGKDSLFVNVGERTNVTGSARFKKLILEEDYDTALEVAREQVDNGAQVIDINMDEAMLDGEQAMVTFLNLVASDPDISRVPIMLDSSKWSIIEVGLKCIQGKGVVNSISLKEGEEQFVEHARLVRKYGAAVIVMAFDEQGQADTIERKVDICKRSYQILTEEIGFAAEDIIFDPNIFAVATGIEEHNNYAVDFIEATRIIKQTLPHAKVSGGVSNVSFSFRGNNAVREAIHAVFLYHAIKAGMDMGIVNAGQLAVYEEIPKELREHVEDVILNRRDDATDRLLETA
;
A
#
# COMPACT_ATOMS: atom_id res chain seq x y z
N MET A 1 1.12 32.12 13.40
CA MET A 1 1.87 31.20 12.51
C MET A 1 0.83 30.42 11.72
N TYR A 2 0.90 30.42 10.39
CA TYR A 2 -0.01 29.61 9.57
C TYR A 2 0.46 28.15 9.59
N SER A 3 -0.46 27.19 9.70
CA SER A 3 -0.14 25.77 9.52
C SER A 3 0.25 25.48 8.06
N LEU A 4 1.09 24.47 7.85
CA LEU A 4 1.50 24.01 6.52
C LEU A 4 0.29 23.77 5.59
N GLU A 5 -0.74 23.08 6.08
CA GLU A 5 -1.97 22.80 5.35
C GLU A 5 -2.70 24.08 4.88
N ASN A 6 -2.72 25.13 5.70
CA ASN A 6 -3.34 26.40 5.32
C ASN A 6 -2.57 27.10 4.21
N LEU A 7 -1.25 26.98 4.20
CA LEU A 7 -0.42 27.56 3.13
C LEU A 7 -0.59 26.80 1.82
N LEU A 8 -0.66 25.47 1.85
CA LEU A 8 -0.90 24.62 0.68
C LEU A 8 -2.22 24.93 -0.04
N LYS A 9 -3.23 25.40 0.70
CA LYS A 9 -4.52 25.85 0.13
C LYS A 9 -4.45 27.25 -0.48
N GLN A 10 -3.45 28.05 -0.13
CA GLN A 10 -3.35 29.45 -0.55
C GLN A 10 -2.40 29.65 -1.73
N ARG A 11 -1.32 28.85 -1.81
CA ARG A 11 -0.28 28.97 -2.84
C ARG A 11 0.50 27.67 -2.99
N ILE A 12 1.19 27.54 -4.13
CA ILE A 12 2.15 26.45 -4.34
C ILE A 12 3.38 26.72 -3.46
N LEU A 13 3.77 25.72 -2.67
CA LEU A 13 4.97 25.79 -1.83
C LEU A 13 6.19 25.26 -2.57
N VAL A 14 7.36 25.83 -2.25
CA VAL A 14 8.62 25.45 -2.88
C VAL A 14 9.41 24.56 -1.92
N LEU A 15 9.73 23.34 -2.35
CA LEU A 15 10.70 22.46 -1.71
C LEU A 15 12.11 22.80 -2.24
N ASP A 16 13.17 22.48 -1.50
CA ASP A 16 14.53 22.76 -1.92
C ASP A 16 15.02 21.84 -3.06
N GLY A 17 16.33 21.90 -3.33
CA GLY A 17 17.00 21.15 -4.39
C GLY A 17 17.96 20.11 -3.83
N ALA A 18 18.81 19.54 -4.69
CA ALA A 18 19.75 18.50 -4.28
C ALA A 18 20.75 18.94 -3.19
N MET A 19 20.74 18.23 -2.06
CA MET A 19 21.81 18.31 -1.04
C MET A 19 23.11 17.66 -1.56
N GLY A 20 23.02 16.45 -2.13
CA GLY A 20 24.19 15.69 -2.58
C GLY A 20 25.01 16.41 -3.67
N THR A 21 24.36 16.98 -4.68
CA THR A 21 25.02 17.74 -5.75
C THR A 21 25.72 18.99 -5.20
N MET A 22 25.13 19.67 -4.22
CA MET A 22 25.75 20.83 -3.56
C MET A 22 26.99 20.44 -2.75
N ILE A 23 26.94 19.31 -2.02
CA ILE A 23 28.09 18.77 -1.28
C ILE A 23 29.25 18.44 -2.22
N GLN A 24 28.98 17.84 -3.38
CA GLN A 24 30.01 17.50 -4.38
C GLN A 24 30.82 18.73 -4.81
N GLY A 25 30.20 19.91 -4.88
CA GLY A 25 30.87 21.18 -5.21
C GLY A 25 31.98 21.59 -4.24
N TYR A 26 31.95 21.13 -2.98
CA TYR A 26 32.99 21.39 -1.99
C TYR A 26 34.23 20.50 -2.16
N SER A 27 34.16 19.46 -3.02
CA SER A 27 35.29 18.59 -3.36
C SER A 27 36.02 17.99 -2.14
N LEU A 28 35.25 17.59 -1.12
CA LEU A 28 35.80 17.03 0.12
C LEU A 28 36.55 15.71 -0.13
N ASP A 29 37.70 15.57 0.52
CA ASP A 29 38.46 14.32 0.58
C ASP A 29 38.06 13.47 1.78
N GLU A 30 38.69 12.30 1.93
CA GLU A 30 38.43 11.38 3.03
C GLU A 30 38.60 12.03 4.42
N GLN A 31 39.58 12.93 4.58
CA GLN A 31 39.78 13.64 5.85
C GLN A 31 38.64 14.62 6.12
N GLY A 32 38.14 15.28 5.07
CA GLY A 32 36.95 16.12 5.12
C GLY A 32 35.72 15.37 5.64
N TYR A 33 35.46 14.16 5.13
CA TYR A 33 34.32 13.34 5.58
C TYR A 33 34.48 12.84 7.02
N ARG A 34 35.67 12.37 7.40
CA ARG A 34 35.95 11.86 8.75
C ARG A 34 35.84 12.93 9.84
N GLY A 35 36.23 14.16 9.52
CA GLY A 35 36.43 15.22 10.51
C GLY A 35 37.37 14.77 11.64
N GLN A 36 37.24 15.39 12.81
CA GLN A 36 38.06 15.03 13.97
C GLN A 36 37.53 13.78 14.70
N GLN A 37 36.22 13.55 14.67
CA GLN A 37 35.54 12.50 15.45
C GLN A 37 35.80 11.09 14.89
N PHE A 38 35.93 10.95 13.57
CA PHE A 38 36.08 9.64 12.90
C PHE A 38 37.44 9.50 12.21
N LYS A 39 38.45 10.25 12.68
CA LYS A 39 39.80 10.26 12.10
C LYS A 39 40.39 8.85 11.97
N ASP A 40 40.23 8.03 13.01
CA ASP A 40 40.80 6.69 13.09
C ASP A 40 39.79 5.57 12.75
N HIS A 41 38.67 5.90 12.10
CA HIS A 41 37.65 4.92 11.68
C HIS A 41 38.22 3.87 10.72
N ALA A 42 37.79 2.62 10.83
CA ALA A 42 38.44 1.51 10.13
C ALA A 42 38.12 1.45 8.62
N SER A 43 36.96 1.97 8.22
CA SER A 43 36.46 1.96 6.83
C SER A 43 36.55 3.35 6.20
N ASP A 44 36.57 3.42 4.87
CA ASP A 44 36.46 4.68 4.13
C ASP A 44 35.08 5.32 4.36
N LEU A 45 35.04 6.63 4.60
CA LEU A 45 33.82 7.39 4.90
C LEU A 45 33.43 8.37 3.79
N LYS A 46 34.31 8.58 2.79
CA LYS A 46 33.99 9.40 1.63
C LYS A 46 32.76 8.89 0.90
N GLY A 47 31.83 9.79 0.64
CA GLY A 47 30.55 9.51 -0.01
C GLY A 47 29.38 9.35 0.97
N ASN A 48 29.64 9.19 2.28
CA ASN A 48 28.61 9.24 3.30
C ASN A 48 28.22 10.70 3.60
N ASN A 49 27.38 11.28 2.75
CA ASN A 49 27.01 12.69 2.82
C ASN A 49 26.27 13.05 4.13
N ASP A 50 25.46 12.13 4.64
CA ASP A 50 24.74 12.26 5.90
C ASP A 50 25.69 12.54 7.10
N LEU A 51 26.88 11.91 7.10
CA LEU A 51 27.90 12.10 8.13
C LEU A 51 28.36 13.56 8.27
N LEU A 52 28.29 14.34 7.18
CA LEU A 52 28.70 15.74 7.17
C LEU A 52 27.87 16.62 8.10
N SER A 53 26.67 16.19 8.50
CA SER A 53 25.90 16.86 9.55
C SER A 53 26.59 16.84 10.92
N LEU A 54 27.49 15.88 11.16
CA LEU A 54 28.32 15.80 12.36
C LEU A 54 29.72 16.39 12.12
N THR A 55 30.33 16.09 10.97
CA THR A 55 31.75 16.40 10.75
C THR A 55 31.99 17.74 10.08
N GLN A 56 31.02 18.23 9.29
CA GLN A 56 31.07 19.52 8.58
C GLN A 56 29.72 20.28 8.68
N PRO A 57 29.16 20.48 9.89
CA PRO A 57 27.82 21.04 10.07
C PRO A 57 27.63 22.44 9.45
N GLN A 58 28.71 23.21 9.36
CA GLN A 58 28.71 24.53 8.73
C GLN A 58 28.41 24.48 7.22
N ILE A 59 28.89 23.45 6.52
CA ILE A 59 28.63 23.27 5.08
C ILE A 59 27.16 22.94 4.87
N ILE A 60 26.61 22.01 5.67
CA ILE A 60 25.20 21.64 5.59
C ILE A 60 24.29 22.84 5.86
N LYS A 61 24.59 23.64 6.88
CA LYS A 61 23.85 24.88 7.19
C LYS A 61 23.93 25.91 6.05
N GLU A 62 25.09 26.07 5.43
CA GLU A 62 25.29 26.97 4.30
C GLU A 62 24.40 26.57 3.10
N ILE A 63 24.35 25.27 2.79
CA ILE A 63 23.50 24.74 1.70
C ILE A 63 22.02 24.99 1.98
N HIS A 64 21.51 24.66 3.17
CA HIS A 64 20.12 24.97 3.53
C HIS A 64 19.82 26.46 3.42
N THR A 65 20.72 27.31 3.92
CA THR A 65 20.55 28.77 3.87
C THR A 65 20.51 29.26 2.42
N ALA A 66 21.31 28.69 1.52
CA ALA A 66 21.29 29.03 0.10
C ALA A 66 19.93 28.71 -0.56
N TYR A 67 19.35 27.53 -0.31
CA TYR A 67 18.03 27.17 -0.83
C TYR A 67 16.88 28.01 -0.23
N LEU A 68 16.94 28.28 1.07
CA LEU A 68 15.97 29.15 1.74
C LEU A 68 15.98 30.57 1.17
N ASN A 69 17.17 31.11 0.89
CA ASN A 69 17.35 32.42 0.26
C ASN A 69 16.89 32.43 -1.20
N ALA A 70 17.02 31.31 -1.91
CA ALA A 70 16.49 31.14 -3.26
C ALA A 70 14.96 31.06 -3.31
N GLY A 71 14.29 30.85 -2.18
CA GLY A 71 12.83 30.92 -2.09
C GLY A 71 12.14 29.70 -1.49
N ALA A 72 12.89 28.63 -1.18
CA ALA A 72 12.35 27.39 -0.60
C ALA A 72 11.53 27.67 0.67
N ASP A 73 10.31 27.14 0.72
CA ASP A 73 9.42 27.12 1.88
C ASP A 73 9.68 25.91 2.78
N ILE A 74 10.07 24.79 2.19
CA ILE A 74 10.36 23.53 2.86
C ILE A 74 11.80 23.15 2.49
N ILE A 75 12.60 22.75 3.49
CA ILE A 75 13.93 22.19 3.27
C ILE A 75 13.99 20.76 3.81
N GLU A 76 14.66 19.89 3.06
CA GLU A 76 14.91 18.50 3.42
C GLU A 76 16.08 18.37 4.39
N THR A 77 16.01 17.49 5.37
CA THR A 77 17.17 17.16 6.21
C THR A 77 18.20 16.35 5.42
N ASN A 78 19.49 16.52 5.73
CA ASN A 78 20.57 15.70 5.16
C ASN A 78 20.59 14.29 5.79
N THR A 79 19.52 13.52 5.58
CA THR A 79 19.27 12.23 6.25
C THR A 79 18.85 11.09 5.32
N PHE A 80 19.09 11.24 4.02
CA PHE A 80 18.67 10.26 3.01
C PHE A 80 19.16 8.84 3.29
N ASN A 81 20.38 8.68 3.81
CA ASN A 81 20.99 7.39 4.18
C ASN A 81 21.18 7.23 5.69
N SER A 82 20.53 8.05 6.52
CA SER A 82 20.66 8.01 7.98
C SER A 82 19.79 6.91 8.59
N THR A 83 20.03 5.67 8.16
CA THR A 83 19.37 4.46 8.65
C THR A 83 20.44 3.42 9.00
N SER A 84 20.18 2.51 9.95
CA SER A 84 21.18 1.51 10.34
C SER A 84 21.55 0.58 9.19
N ILE A 85 20.60 0.32 8.28
CA ILE A 85 20.81 -0.49 7.07
C ILE A 85 21.81 0.19 6.12
N SER A 86 21.64 1.47 5.78
CA SER A 86 22.57 2.19 4.90
C SER A 86 23.91 2.47 5.58
N GLN A 87 23.91 2.80 6.88
CA GLN A 87 25.13 3.10 7.62
C GLN A 87 26.01 1.87 7.89
N ALA A 88 25.48 0.65 7.73
CA ALA A 88 26.26 -0.58 7.80
C ALA A 88 27.36 -0.66 6.72
N ASP A 89 27.14 -0.07 5.54
CA ASP A 89 28.18 0.00 4.49
C ASP A 89 29.42 0.81 4.95
N TYR A 90 29.23 1.67 5.95
CA TYR A 90 30.26 2.51 6.56
C TYR A 90 30.65 2.07 7.98
N ALA A 91 30.05 1.01 8.54
CA ALA A 91 30.19 0.60 9.95
C ALA A 91 29.83 1.73 10.96
N LEU A 92 28.75 2.48 10.68
CA LEU A 92 28.27 3.62 11.46
C LEU A 92 26.83 3.45 11.98
N GLU A 93 26.36 2.21 12.13
CA GLU A 93 25.01 1.90 12.60
C GLU A 93 24.72 2.52 13.98
N HIS A 94 25.74 2.60 14.83
CA HIS A 94 25.64 3.08 16.21
C HIS A 94 25.42 4.59 16.37
N ILE A 95 25.48 5.37 15.28
CA ILE A 95 25.28 6.84 15.30
C ILE A 95 24.05 7.28 14.50
N VAL A 96 23.16 6.35 14.11
CA VAL A 96 21.98 6.66 13.29
C VAL A 96 21.09 7.72 13.95
N HIS A 97 20.84 7.60 15.25
CA HIS A 97 20.10 8.62 16.00
C HIS A 97 20.78 10.00 15.91
N ASP A 98 22.09 10.07 16.19
CA ASP A 98 22.86 11.33 16.17
C ASP A 98 22.85 11.99 14.77
N LEU A 99 23.00 11.19 13.70
CA LEU A 99 22.93 11.67 12.32
C LEU A 99 21.60 12.37 12.06
N ASN A 100 20.49 11.73 12.41
CA ASN A 100 19.15 12.28 12.21
C ASN A 100 18.90 13.51 13.09
N PHE A 101 19.24 13.44 14.37
CA PHE A 101 19.07 14.53 15.33
C PHE A 101 19.83 15.79 14.91
N HIS A 102 21.12 15.66 14.61
CA HIS A 102 21.94 16.81 14.24
C HIS A 102 21.55 17.38 12.89
N SER A 103 21.21 16.54 11.91
CA SER A 103 20.73 17.01 10.60
C SER A 103 19.44 17.81 10.71
N ALA A 104 18.45 17.30 11.44
CA ALA A 104 17.19 18.01 11.69
C ALA A 104 17.41 19.33 12.44
N ARG A 105 18.28 19.34 13.45
CA ARG A 105 18.61 20.54 14.22
C ARG A 105 19.29 21.62 13.37
N ILE A 106 20.22 21.24 12.49
CA ILE A 106 20.91 22.18 11.59
C ILE A 106 19.93 22.81 10.60
N ALA A 107 19.06 21.99 9.99
CA ALA A 107 18.01 22.47 9.10
C ALA A 107 17.04 23.41 9.85
N ARG A 108 16.64 23.06 11.08
CA ARG A 108 15.80 23.90 11.95
C ARG A 108 16.43 25.25 12.22
N GLU A 109 17.70 25.28 12.61
CA GLU A 109 18.41 26.54 12.85
C GLU A 109 18.41 27.44 11.62
N ALA A 110 18.71 26.90 10.44
CA ALA A 110 18.70 27.67 9.19
C ALA A 110 17.28 28.19 8.86
N ALA A 111 16.27 27.34 8.98
CA ALA A 111 14.87 27.69 8.74
C ALA A 111 14.38 28.81 9.68
N ASP A 112 14.72 28.73 10.97
CA ASP A 112 14.34 29.71 11.98
C ASP A 112 15.06 31.05 11.77
N GLU A 113 16.36 31.02 11.45
CA GLU A 113 17.15 32.23 11.14
C GLU A 113 16.57 32.97 9.94
N VAL A 114 16.28 32.27 8.83
CA VAL A 114 15.71 32.89 7.63
C VAL A 114 14.25 33.33 7.87
N THR A 115 13.49 32.58 8.67
CA THR A 115 12.12 32.99 9.07
C THR A 115 12.17 34.31 9.86
N GLN A 116 13.11 34.47 10.79
CA GLN A 116 13.27 35.71 11.56
C GLN A 116 13.68 36.89 10.67
N GLN A 117 14.53 36.65 9.66
CA GLN A 117 14.99 37.68 8.74
C GLN A 117 13.92 38.13 7.74
N THR A 118 13.12 37.19 7.23
CA THR A 118 12.17 37.45 6.12
C THR A 118 10.72 37.60 6.58
N GLY A 119 10.39 37.14 7.79
CA GLY A 119 9.01 37.02 8.28
C GLY A 119 8.18 35.91 7.61
N ARG A 120 8.75 35.18 6.64
CA ARG A 120 8.10 34.07 5.94
C ARG A 120 8.44 32.76 6.65
N GLN A 121 7.40 32.07 7.12
CA GLN A 121 7.54 30.76 7.79
C GLN A 121 8.22 29.74 6.87
N ARG A 122 9.21 29.03 7.42
CA ARG A 122 9.91 27.91 6.77
C ARG A 122 9.65 26.61 7.52
N PHE A 123 9.73 25.50 6.81
CA PHE A 123 9.47 24.16 7.34
C PHE A 123 10.64 23.22 7.09
N VAL A 124 10.84 22.27 8.01
CA VAL A 124 11.89 21.24 7.90
C VAL A 124 11.25 19.87 7.71
N ALA A 125 11.51 19.24 6.56
CA ALA A 125 11.10 17.88 6.26
C ALA A 125 12.18 16.89 6.69
N GLY A 126 11.87 16.05 7.69
CA GLY A 126 12.71 14.95 8.11
C GLY A 126 12.66 13.82 7.08
N VAL A 127 13.74 13.67 6.32
CA VAL A 127 13.84 12.71 5.21
C VAL A 127 14.13 11.30 5.72
N LEU A 128 13.34 10.35 5.21
CA LEU A 128 13.54 8.91 5.31
C LEU A 128 13.72 8.38 3.88
N GLY A 129 14.97 8.12 3.49
CA GLY A 129 15.26 7.51 2.20
C GLY A 129 14.97 5.99 2.18
N PRO A 130 15.03 5.36 1.00
CA PRO A 130 14.55 3.99 0.79
C PRO A 130 15.50 2.87 1.28
N THR A 131 16.66 3.22 1.84
CA THR A 131 17.81 2.34 2.11
C THR A 131 18.50 1.79 0.85
N ASN A 132 19.54 0.97 1.02
CA ASN A 132 20.24 0.25 -0.06
C ASN A 132 19.73 -1.20 -0.27
N ARG A 133 18.62 -1.60 0.37
CA ARG A 133 18.03 -2.96 0.27
C ARG A 133 16.59 -2.92 -0.23
N THR A 134 16.13 -4.01 -0.85
CA THR A 134 14.75 -4.17 -1.36
C THR A 134 14.06 -5.32 -0.63
N ALA A 135 12.89 -5.07 -0.05
CA ALA A 135 12.07 -6.11 0.58
C ALA A 135 11.16 -6.84 -0.41
N SER A 136 10.77 -6.21 -1.53
CA SER A 136 9.88 -6.86 -2.52
C SER A 136 10.63 -7.59 -3.62
N LEU A 137 11.91 -7.29 -3.85
CA LEU A 137 12.73 -7.85 -4.93
C LEU A 137 13.89 -8.69 -4.40
N SER A 138 14.19 -9.79 -5.08
CA SER A 138 15.38 -10.58 -4.79
C SER A 138 16.65 -9.93 -5.38
N PRO A 139 17.73 -9.82 -4.60
CA PRO A 139 19.04 -9.44 -5.13
C PRO A 139 19.77 -10.60 -5.84
N ASP A 140 19.28 -11.84 -5.71
CA ASP A 140 19.87 -13.03 -6.34
C ASP A 140 19.02 -13.49 -7.52
N VAL A 141 19.57 -13.32 -8.73
CA VAL A 141 18.90 -13.67 -9.99
C VAL A 141 18.61 -15.17 -10.09
N ASN A 142 19.33 -16.02 -9.36
CA ASN A 142 19.13 -17.47 -9.37
C ASN A 142 18.15 -17.95 -8.28
N ASN A 143 17.77 -17.07 -7.35
CA ASN A 143 16.83 -17.37 -6.28
C ASN A 143 15.79 -16.24 -6.18
N PRO A 144 14.73 -16.29 -7.00
CA PRO A 144 13.71 -15.23 -7.03
C PRO A 144 12.94 -15.07 -5.69
N GLY A 145 12.91 -16.11 -4.85
CA GLY A 145 12.29 -16.07 -3.53
C GLY A 145 13.16 -15.50 -2.41
N TYR A 146 14.46 -15.27 -2.65
CA TYR A 146 15.38 -14.75 -1.63
C TYR A 146 15.13 -13.27 -1.33
N ARG A 147 15.30 -12.87 -0.06
CA ARG A 147 15.31 -11.47 0.39
C ARG A 147 16.51 -11.26 1.31
N ASN A 148 17.23 -10.16 1.11
CA ASN A 148 18.40 -9.79 1.95
C ASN A 148 18.04 -8.83 3.09
N ILE A 149 16.77 -8.47 3.20
CA ILE A 149 16.20 -7.64 4.25
C ILE A 149 14.76 -8.10 4.49
N ASP A 150 14.28 -7.96 5.72
CA ASP A 150 12.89 -8.24 6.11
C ASP A 150 12.18 -6.98 6.61
N PHE A 151 10.85 -7.05 6.63
CA PHE A 151 9.98 -5.92 7.01
C PHE A 151 10.26 -5.41 8.43
N ASP A 152 10.45 -6.31 9.40
CA ASP A 152 10.62 -5.92 10.81
C ASP A 152 11.98 -5.27 11.05
N THR A 153 13.01 -5.69 10.32
CA THR A 153 14.33 -5.03 10.33
C THR A 153 14.26 -3.63 9.73
N LEU A 154 13.51 -3.44 8.64
CA LEU A 154 13.24 -2.11 8.07
C LEU A 154 12.51 -1.21 9.07
N VAL A 155 11.43 -1.71 9.70
CA VAL A 155 10.66 -0.96 10.70
C VAL A 155 11.58 -0.44 11.81
N LYS A 156 12.39 -1.32 12.43
CA LYS A 156 13.31 -0.92 13.51
C LYS A 156 14.32 0.13 13.06
N SER A 157 14.87 -0.03 11.86
CA SER A 157 15.81 0.92 11.27
C SER A 157 15.17 2.31 11.05
N TYR A 158 13.91 2.35 10.59
CA TYR A 158 13.17 3.60 10.44
C TYR A 158 12.74 4.21 11.77
N GLU A 159 12.33 3.41 12.77
CA GLU A 159 11.96 3.91 14.10
C GLU A 159 13.12 4.67 14.77
N GLU A 160 14.35 4.16 14.67
CA GLU A 160 15.54 4.83 15.18
C GLU A 160 15.78 6.19 14.49
N ALA A 161 15.63 6.23 13.17
CA ALA A 161 15.78 7.47 12.39
C ALA A 161 14.69 8.51 12.75
N ILE A 162 13.43 8.07 12.83
CA ILE A 162 12.28 8.90 13.18
C ILE A 162 12.48 9.55 14.56
N HIS A 163 12.97 8.77 15.54
CA HIS A 163 13.25 9.30 16.87
C HIS A 163 14.22 10.49 16.81
N GLY A 164 15.34 10.34 16.10
CA GLY A 164 16.31 11.43 15.91
C GLY A 164 15.72 12.64 15.16
N LEU A 165 14.99 12.41 14.07
CA LEU A 165 14.38 13.48 13.26
C LEU A 165 13.38 14.32 14.07
N VAL A 166 12.51 13.66 14.84
CA VAL A 166 11.47 14.33 15.62
C VAL A 166 12.06 15.09 16.81
N GLU A 167 13.06 14.52 17.49
CA GLU A 167 13.78 15.21 18.58
C GLU A 167 14.62 16.39 18.07
N GLY A 168 15.23 16.27 16.89
CA GLY A 168 15.99 17.33 16.24
C GLY A 168 15.11 18.48 15.71
N GLY A 169 13.79 18.31 15.73
CA GLY A 169 12.83 19.36 15.46
C GLY A 169 12.34 19.43 14.02
N ALA A 170 12.18 18.30 13.32
CA ALA A 170 11.46 18.25 12.04
C ALA A 170 9.98 18.69 12.22
N ASP A 171 9.44 19.43 11.24
CA ASP A 171 8.01 19.82 11.23
C ASP A 171 7.11 18.73 10.61
N LEU A 172 7.68 17.93 9.71
CA LEU A 172 7.03 16.88 8.96
C LEU A 172 8.03 15.76 8.62
N LEU A 173 7.53 14.59 8.28
CA LEU A 173 8.35 13.46 7.82
C LEU A 173 8.12 13.25 6.32
N LEU A 174 9.19 13.01 5.57
CA LEU A 174 9.16 12.76 4.13
C LEU A 174 9.75 11.38 3.84
N VAL A 175 8.92 10.45 3.38
CA VAL A 175 9.39 9.17 2.82
C VAL A 175 9.55 9.39 1.32
N GLU A 176 10.78 9.48 0.83
CA GLU A 176 11.03 9.86 -0.58
C GLU A 176 11.90 8.87 -1.34
N THR A 177 11.96 9.08 -2.66
CA THR A 177 12.72 8.25 -3.59
C THR A 177 12.33 6.77 -3.47
N ILE A 178 11.04 6.52 -3.27
CA ILE A 178 10.54 5.17 -3.05
C ILE A 178 10.62 4.40 -4.37
N PHE A 179 11.60 3.51 -4.45
CA PHE A 179 11.73 2.53 -5.53
C PHE A 179 11.03 1.20 -5.18
N ASP A 180 10.93 0.87 -3.88
CA ASP A 180 10.28 -0.33 -3.34
C ASP A 180 9.14 0.05 -2.41
N THR A 181 7.90 -0.21 -2.82
CA THR A 181 6.71 0.12 -2.03
C THR A 181 6.64 -0.64 -0.71
N LEU A 182 7.22 -1.85 -0.61
CA LEU A 182 7.24 -2.61 0.64
C LEU A 182 8.15 -1.94 1.68
N ASN A 183 9.27 -1.35 1.25
CA ASN A 183 10.10 -0.52 2.12
C ASN A 183 9.34 0.70 2.65
N ALA A 184 8.57 1.36 1.78
CA ALA A 184 7.74 2.51 2.19
C ALA A 184 6.63 2.11 3.17
N LYS A 185 6.01 0.94 2.99
CA LYS A 185 5.05 0.40 3.97
C LYS A 185 5.72 0.15 5.33
N ALA A 186 6.96 -0.36 5.36
CA ALA A 186 7.71 -0.50 6.60
C ALA A 186 8.01 0.86 7.25
N ALA A 187 8.39 1.88 6.47
CA ALA A 187 8.58 3.24 6.98
C ALA A 187 7.28 3.82 7.56
N ILE A 188 6.15 3.68 6.86
CA ILE A 188 4.84 4.15 7.33
C ILE A 188 4.42 3.42 8.61
N PHE A 189 4.65 2.10 8.68
CA PHE A 189 4.36 1.32 9.88
C PHE A 189 5.18 1.83 11.08
N ALA A 190 6.47 2.12 10.88
CA ALA A 190 7.32 2.73 11.90
C ALA A 190 6.82 4.13 12.32
N ILE A 191 6.42 4.99 11.35
CA ILE A 191 5.87 6.32 11.61
C ILE A 191 4.60 6.24 12.45
N GLU A 192 3.63 5.43 12.05
CA GLU A 192 2.35 5.30 12.77
C GLU A 192 2.56 4.67 14.16
N SER A 193 3.47 3.71 14.30
CA SER A 193 3.84 3.15 15.62
C SER A 193 4.51 4.19 16.52
N TYR A 194 5.41 5.01 15.98
CA TYR A 194 6.01 6.12 16.71
C TYR A 194 4.94 7.13 17.17
N PHE A 195 4.00 7.48 16.29
CA PHE A 195 2.91 8.42 16.60
C PHE A 195 1.98 7.92 17.71
N GLU A 196 1.62 6.64 17.67
CA GLU A 196 0.82 6.00 18.72
C GLU A 196 1.56 5.99 20.06
N MET A 197 2.83 5.59 20.07
CA MET A 197 3.64 5.47 21.29
C MET A 197 3.90 6.83 21.97
N HIS A 198 4.06 7.89 21.18
CA HIS A 198 4.41 9.23 21.67
C HIS A 198 3.22 10.20 21.73
N ASN A 199 2.02 9.76 21.32
CA ASN A 199 0.81 10.59 21.22
C ASN A 199 1.07 11.93 20.48
N LYS A 200 1.79 11.86 19.36
CA LYS A 200 2.20 13.00 18.53
C LYS A 200 2.04 12.62 17.08
N ARG A 201 1.40 13.46 16.25
CA ARG A 201 1.30 13.27 14.80
C ARG A 201 1.92 14.45 14.08
N LEU A 202 2.93 14.18 13.24
CA LEU A 202 3.44 15.13 12.27
C LEU A 202 2.79 14.87 10.90
N PRO A 203 2.70 15.87 10.01
CA PRO A 203 2.36 15.63 8.61
C PRO A 203 3.35 14.66 7.96
N ILE A 204 2.86 13.81 7.07
CA ILE A 204 3.67 12.85 6.30
C ILE A 204 3.61 13.25 4.83
N MET A 205 4.76 13.44 4.19
CA MET A 205 4.89 13.50 2.74
C MET A 205 5.39 12.15 2.23
N ILE A 206 4.88 11.72 1.08
CA ILE A 206 5.31 10.49 0.42
C ILE A 206 5.66 10.82 -1.03
N SER A 207 6.84 10.41 -1.48
CA SER A 207 7.31 10.62 -2.85
C SER A 207 7.91 9.36 -3.45
N GLY A 208 7.32 8.90 -4.55
CA GLY A 208 7.78 7.74 -5.32
C GLY A 208 8.76 8.10 -6.42
N THR A 209 9.45 7.10 -6.95
CA THR A 209 10.32 7.27 -8.13
C THR A 209 9.90 6.31 -9.23
N ILE A 210 9.56 6.87 -10.39
CA ILE A 210 9.35 6.13 -11.63
C ILE A 210 10.69 5.98 -12.33
N THR A 211 11.13 4.76 -12.59
CA THR A 211 12.54 4.49 -12.97
C THR A 211 12.83 4.71 -14.44
N ASP A 212 11.83 4.55 -15.30
CA ASP A 212 11.99 4.67 -16.74
C ASP A 212 10.65 5.00 -17.44
N ALA A 213 10.69 5.04 -18.77
CA ALA A 213 9.53 5.35 -19.62
C ALA A 213 8.40 4.29 -19.59
N SER A 214 8.56 3.17 -18.87
CA SER A 214 7.46 2.21 -18.65
C SER A 214 6.41 2.72 -17.67
N GLY A 215 6.69 3.80 -16.94
CA GLY A 215 5.76 4.39 -15.97
C GLY A 215 5.62 3.59 -14.67
N ARG A 216 6.64 2.78 -14.33
CA ARG A 216 6.64 1.93 -13.15
C ARG A 216 7.75 2.29 -12.16
N THR A 217 7.51 2.01 -10.88
CA THR A 217 8.56 1.96 -9.87
C THR A 217 9.53 0.82 -10.17
N LEU A 218 10.69 0.77 -9.50
CA LEU A 218 11.63 -0.35 -9.62
C LEU A 218 10.97 -1.69 -9.24
N SER A 219 10.08 -1.65 -8.24
CA SER A 219 9.27 -2.78 -7.77
C SER A 219 8.08 -3.11 -8.68
N GLY A 220 7.91 -2.39 -9.80
CA GLY A 220 6.99 -2.72 -10.89
C GLY A 220 5.60 -2.08 -10.78
N GLN A 221 5.31 -1.27 -9.77
CA GLN A 221 4.00 -0.64 -9.59
C GLN A 221 3.78 0.56 -10.51
N VAL A 222 2.59 0.66 -11.11
CA VAL A 222 2.12 1.89 -11.77
C VAL A 222 1.67 2.94 -10.75
N THR A 223 1.56 4.20 -11.18
CA THR A 223 1.22 5.36 -10.33
C THR A 223 -0.03 5.14 -9.45
N GLU A 224 -1.16 4.70 -10.03
CA GLU A 224 -2.38 4.49 -9.24
C GLU A 224 -2.26 3.30 -8.27
N ALA A 225 -1.55 2.24 -8.63
CA ALA A 225 -1.28 1.13 -7.73
C ALA A 225 -0.42 1.57 -6.54
N PHE A 226 0.59 2.41 -6.79
CA PHE A 226 1.43 3.00 -5.76
C PHE A 226 0.63 3.87 -4.79
N TRP A 227 -0.24 4.75 -5.30
CA TRP A 227 -1.16 5.54 -4.50
C TRP A 227 -2.09 4.67 -3.64
N ASN A 228 -2.73 3.66 -4.25
CA ASN A 228 -3.62 2.73 -3.54
C ASN A 228 -2.91 2.00 -2.39
N SER A 229 -1.62 1.68 -2.58
CA SER A 229 -0.81 0.96 -1.59
C SER A 229 -0.52 1.79 -0.34
N LEU A 230 -0.35 3.11 -0.49
CA LEU A 230 0.21 3.97 0.57
C LEU A 230 -0.76 5.03 1.11
N ARG A 231 -1.92 5.26 0.47
CA ARG A 231 -2.89 6.27 0.93
C ARG A 231 -3.39 6.08 2.36
N HIS A 232 -3.27 4.87 2.91
CA HIS A 232 -3.65 4.55 4.29
C HIS A 232 -2.86 5.37 5.34
N ALA A 233 -1.66 5.87 4.98
CA ALA A 233 -0.86 6.77 5.80
C ALA A 233 -1.49 8.16 5.98
N LYS A 234 -2.54 8.49 5.23
CA LYS A 234 -3.18 9.83 5.19
C LYS A 234 -2.13 10.94 5.01
N PRO A 235 -1.30 10.88 3.95
CA PRO A 235 -0.22 11.83 3.77
C PRO A 235 -0.77 13.23 3.49
N ILE A 236 -0.05 14.26 3.96
CA ILE A 236 -0.35 15.66 3.60
C ILE A 236 -0.02 15.92 2.14
N SER A 237 0.99 15.26 1.57
CA SER A 237 1.19 15.27 0.13
C SER A 237 1.67 13.94 -0.40
N PHE A 238 1.30 13.65 -1.64
CA PHE A 238 1.74 12.47 -2.38
C PHE A 238 2.33 12.91 -3.72
N GLY A 239 3.50 12.39 -4.07
CA GLY A 239 4.24 12.93 -5.19
C GLY A 239 5.22 11.98 -5.84
N LEU A 240 5.99 12.53 -6.77
CA LEU A 240 7.07 11.83 -7.46
C LEU A 240 8.33 12.68 -7.51
N ASN A 241 9.48 12.00 -7.42
CA ASN A 241 10.79 12.63 -7.48
C ASN A 241 11.86 11.73 -8.08
N CYS A 242 12.97 12.37 -8.45
CA CYS A 242 14.16 11.72 -8.99
C CYS A 242 13.92 10.93 -10.28
N ALA A 243 14.96 10.21 -10.73
CA ALA A 243 15.10 9.41 -11.95
C ALA A 243 14.81 10.11 -13.29
N LEU A 244 13.69 10.80 -13.41
CA LEU A 244 13.19 11.47 -14.60
C LEU A 244 13.31 12.99 -14.49
N GLY A 245 13.48 13.62 -15.66
CA GLY A 245 13.37 15.07 -15.80
C GLY A 245 11.91 15.55 -15.84
N PRO A 246 11.70 16.88 -15.87
CA PRO A 246 10.35 17.47 -15.89
C PRO A 246 9.59 17.22 -17.20
N LYS A 247 10.23 16.73 -18.27
CA LYS A 247 9.52 16.37 -19.49
C LYS A 247 8.89 14.98 -19.35
N GLU A 248 9.66 14.02 -18.90
CA GLU A 248 9.27 12.61 -18.79
C GLU A 248 8.32 12.38 -17.60
N LEU A 249 8.51 13.13 -16.50
CA LEU A 249 7.70 12.93 -15.29
C LEU A 249 6.27 13.50 -15.41
N ARG A 250 6.01 14.35 -16.41
CA ARG A 250 4.76 15.14 -16.51
C ARG A 250 3.50 14.30 -16.46
N GLU A 251 3.44 13.23 -17.27
CA GLU A 251 2.22 12.43 -17.41
C GLU A 251 1.82 11.74 -16.10
N TYR A 252 2.80 11.32 -15.30
CA TYR A 252 2.55 10.67 -14.02
C TYR A 252 2.13 11.66 -12.94
N VAL A 253 2.60 12.91 -13.01
CA VAL A 253 2.13 14.00 -12.13
C VAL A 253 0.69 14.40 -12.48
N GLU A 254 0.32 14.43 -13.76
CA GLU A 254 -1.06 14.63 -14.21
C GLU A 254 -2.00 13.50 -13.73
N GLU A 255 -1.55 12.25 -13.82
CA GLU A 255 -2.28 11.09 -13.30
C GLU A 255 -2.50 11.23 -11.78
N LEU A 256 -1.44 11.49 -11.00
CA LEU A 256 -1.54 11.74 -9.55
C LEU A 256 -2.49 12.89 -9.22
N ALA A 257 -2.42 13.98 -9.98
CA ALA A 257 -3.31 15.13 -9.80
C ALA A 257 -4.80 14.77 -9.97
N THR A 258 -5.10 13.69 -10.69
CA THR A 258 -6.46 13.19 -10.90
C THR A 258 -6.89 12.21 -9.80
N ILE A 259 -6.01 11.30 -9.37
CA ILE A 259 -6.36 10.17 -8.51
C ILE A 259 -6.16 10.40 -7.01
N ALA A 260 -5.32 11.36 -6.62
CA ALA A 260 -4.98 11.60 -5.21
C ALA A 260 -6.00 12.52 -4.53
N ASP A 261 -6.54 12.10 -3.38
CA ASP A 261 -7.41 12.91 -2.51
C ASP A 261 -6.64 13.76 -1.48
N THR A 262 -5.35 13.98 -1.75
CA THR A 262 -4.45 14.83 -0.96
C THR A 262 -3.70 15.83 -1.85
N PHE A 263 -2.86 16.68 -1.27
CA PHE A 263 -2.01 17.61 -2.03
C PHE A 263 -0.98 16.85 -2.87
N VAL A 264 -0.60 17.38 -4.04
CA VAL A 264 0.39 16.76 -4.92
C VAL A 264 1.72 17.49 -4.87
N SER A 265 2.80 16.73 -4.73
CA SER A 265 4.18 17.22 -4.75
C SER A 265 4.94 16.67 -5.97
N ALA A 266 5.88 17.44 -6.51
CA ALA A 266 6.83 16.93 -7.49
C ALA A 266 8.19 17.63 -7.37
N HIS A 267 9.27 16.86 -7.40
CA HIS A 267 10.63 17.39 -7.43
C HIS A 267 11.50 16.59 -8.41
N PRO A 268 11.40 16.89 -9.73
CA PRO A 268 12.14 16.16 -10.76
C PRO A 268 13.64 16.48 -10.72
N ASN A 269 14.44 15.66 -11.42
CA ASN A 269 15.84 15.97 -11.66
C ASN A 269 15.98 17.16 -12.63
N ALA A 270 17.16 17.78 -12.65
CA ALA A 270 17.56 18.74 -13.69
C ALA A 270 17.85 18.00 -15.02
N GLY A 271 16.84 17.33 -15.55
CA GLY A 271 16.95 16.46 -16.73
C GLY A 271 17.51 15.07 -16.40
N LEU A 272 17.73 14.27 -17.44
CA LEU A 272 18.42 12.99 -17.33
C LEU A 272 19.93 13.23 -17.21
N PRO A 273 20.67 12.41 -16.43
CA PRO A 273 22.11 12.55 -16.35
C PRO A 273 22.77 12.26 -17.70
N ASN A 274 23.73 13.08 -18.08
CA ASN A 274 24.51 12.90 -19.29
C ASN A 274 25.55 11.77 -19.14
N ALA A 275 26.33 11.50 -20.19
CA ALA A 275 27.33 10.41 -20.18
C ALA A 275 28.43 10.55 -19.11
N PHE A 276 28.58 11.74 -18.51
CA PHE A 276 29.51 12.04 -17.43
C PHE A 276 28.83 12.05 -16.05
N GLY A 277 27.53 11.79 -15.97
CA GLY A 277 26.73 11.85 -14.74
C GLY A 277 26.36 13.27 -14.32
N GLU A 278 26.55 14.25 -15.20
CA GLU A 278 26.18 15.66 -14.97
C GLU A 278 24.75 15.93 -15.49
N TYR A 279 24.18 17.07 -15.10
CA TYR A 279 22.81 17.45 -15.42
C TYR A 279 22.80 18.73 -16.26
N ASP A 280 22.24 18.65 -17.47
CA ASP A 280 22.32 19.70 -18.49
C ASP A 280 21.08 20.63 -18.53
N GLU A 281 20.00 20.28 -17.83
CA GLU A 281 18.78 21.10 -17.80
C GLU A 281 19.05 22.43 -17.08
N SER A 282 18.71 23.55 -17.73
CA SER A 282 18.93 24.87 -17.14
C SER A 282 17.80 25.29 -16.19
N PRO A 283 18.05 26.24 -15.26
CA PRO A 283 17.00 26.82 -14.42
C PRO A 283 15.78 27.32 -15.19
N GLU A 284 15.99 28.00 -16.31
CA GLU A 284 14.92 28.57 -17.12
C GLU A 284 14.08 27.49 -17.81
N SER A 285 14.74 26.44 -18.32
CA SER A 285 14.06 25.34 -19.00
C SER A 285 13.24 24.51 -18.02
N MET A 286 13.81 24.16 -16.87
CA MET A 286 13.10 23.47 -15.80
C MET A 286 11.91 24.29 -15.29
N ALA A 287 12.10 25.59 -15.03
CA ALA A 287 11.04 26.48 -14.57
C ALA A 287 9.90 26.62 -15.60
N ALA A 288 10.20 26.58 -16.91
CA ALA A 288 9.17 26.63 -17.95
C ALA A 288 8.24 25.40 -17.91
N HIS A 289 8.81 24.20 -17.72
CA HIS A 289 8.03 22.97 -17.54
C HIS A 289 7.17 23.02 -16.26
N ILE A 290 7.78 23.41 -15.14
CA ILE A 290 7.07 23.53 -13.86
C ILE A 290 5.94 24.57 -13.93
N HIS A 291 6.15 25.70 -14.61
CA HIS A 291 5.11 26.71 -14.81
C HIS A 291 3.90 26.12 -15.54
N GLU A 292 4.13 25.30 -16.59
CA GLU A 292 3.04 24.64 -17.31
C GLU A 292 2.28 23.66 -16.40
N TRP A 293 2.98 22.83 -15.61
CA TRP A 293 2.34 21.93 -14.66
C TRP A 293 1.47 22.67 -13.64
N ALA A 294 1.99 23.80 -13.13
CA ALA A 294 1.28 24.66 -12.20
C ALA A 294 0.02 25.27 -12.85
N GLN A 295 0.14 25.80 -14.08
CA GLN A 295 -1.00 26.35 -14.84
C GLN A 295 -2.06 25.30 -15.15
N SER A 296 -1.64 24.07 -15.42
CA SER A 296 -2.52 22.92 -15.62
C SER A 296 -3.18 22.43 -14.32
N GLY A 297 -2.79 23.01 -13.17
CA GLY A 297 -3.41 22.74 -11.88
C GLY A 297 -2.97 21.41 -11.26
N PHE A 298 -1.74 20.96 -11.52
CA PHE A 298 -1.26 19.66 -11.06
C PHE A 298 -0.59 19.71 -9.68
N LEU A 299 -0.08 20.86 -9.24
CA LEU A 299 0.87 20.94 -8.13
C LEU A 299 0.34 21.71 -6.92
N ASN A 300 0.80 21.29 -5.74
CA ASN A 300 0.68 22.01 -4.48
C ASN A 300 2.05 22.27 -3.84
N ILE A 301 3.03 21.39 -4.09
CA ILE A 301 4.43 21.54 -3.69
C ILE A 301 5.30 21.24 -4.91
N VAL A 302 6.35 22.02 -5.13
CA VAL A 302 7.34 21.75 -6.18
C VAL A 302 8.75 22.03 -5.70
N GLY A 303 9.71 21.20 -6.09
CA GLY A 303 11.12 21.39 -5.78
C GLY A 303 12.04 20.83 -6.87
N GLY A 304 13.24 20.47 -6.46
CA GLY A 304 14.23 19.84 -7.33
C GLY A 304 14.91 18.65 -6.67
N CYS A 305 15.28 17.64 -7.48
CA CYS A 305 16.11 16.53 -7.02
C CYS A 305 17.51 16.64 -7.64
N CYS A 306 18.12 15.54 -8.09
CA CYS A 306 19.51 15.51 -8.57
C CYS A 306 19.78 16.54 -9.67
N GLY A 307 20.93 17.23 -9.56
CA GLY A 307 21.35 18.27 -10.50
C GLY A 307 20.78 19.66 -10.26
N THR A 308 19.75 19.79 -9.42
CA THR A 308 19.15 21.09 -9.12
C THR A 308 20.00 21.88 -8.13
N THR A 309 19.94 23.21 -8.24
CA THR A 309 20.77 24.17 -7.49
C THR A 309 19.91 25.33 -6.99
N PRO A 310 20.43 26.23 -6.11
CA PRO A 310 19.67 27.40 -5.70
C PRO A 310 19.15 28.26 -6.86
N ALA A 311 19.87 28.33 -7.99
CA ALA A 311 19.38 29.03 -9.19
C ALA A 311 18.13 28.37 -9.80
N HIS A 312 18.05 27.03 -9.78
CA HIS A 312 16.85 26.30 -10.20
C HIS A 312 15.67 26.59 -9.28
N ILE A 313 15.89 26.54 -7.96
CA ILE A 313 14.85 26.80 -6.96
C ILE A 313 14.35 28.24 -7.05
N GLU A 314 15.23 29.22 -7.29
CA GLU A 314 14.83 30.60 -7.53
C GLU A 314 13.98 30.75 -8.79
N ALA A 315 14.37 30.11 -9.90
CA ALA A 315 13.59 30.13 -11.14
C ALA A 315 12.21 29.48 -10.97
N ILE A 316 12.14 28.34 -10.27
CA ILE A 316 10.90 27.63 -9.92
C ILE A 316 10.01 28.51 -9.03
N ALA A 317 10.58 29.11 -7.98
CA ALA A 317 9.83 29.95 -7.05
C ALA A 317 9.18 31.15 -7.76
N HIS A 318 9.90 31.79 -8.68
CA HIS A 318 9.35 32.86 -9.51
C HIS A 318 8.26 32.34 -10.46
N ALA A 319 8.46 31.18 -11.09
CA ALA A 319 7.51 30.61 -12.02
C ALA A 319 6.15 30.26 -11.39
N VAL A 320 6.12 29.84 -10.12
CA VAL A 320 4.87 29.42 -9.45
C VAL A 320 4.23 30.49 -8.56
N ALA A 321 4.90 31.64 -8.35
CA ALA A 321 4.48 32.66 -7.37
C ALA A 321 3.05 33.17 -7.55
N ASP A 322 2.62 33.38 -8.80
CA ASP A 322 1.30 33.94 -9.16
C ASP A 322 0.31 32.88 -9.67
N VAL A 323 0.62 31.60 -9.48
CA VAL A 323 -0.23 30.49 -9.94
C VAL A 323 -1.01 29.92 -8.75
N ALA A 324 -2.32 29.70 -8.95
CA ALA A 324 -3.16 29.08 -7.93
C ALA A 324 -2.76 27.61 -7.71
N PRO A 325 -2.75 27.12 -6.45
CA PRO A 325 -2.46 25.71 -6.18
C PRO A 325 -3.56 24.80 -6.72
N ARG A 326 -3.21 23.53 -6.98
CA ARG A 326 -4.18 22.48 -7.30
C ARG A 326 -5.27 22.40 -6.24
N ASN A 327 -6.53 22.37 -6.68
CA ASN A 327 -7.64 22.04 -5.80
C ASN A 327 -7.69 20.54 -5.57
N VAL A 328 -7.61 20.10 -4.32
CA VAL A 328 -7.73 18.68 -3.97
C VAL A 328 -9.13 18.18 -4.34
N PRO A 329 -9.26 17.14 -5.19
CA PRO A 329 -10.55 16.66 -5.64
C PRO A 329 -11.28 15.91 -4.53
N THR A 330 -12.61 15.99 -4.52
CA THR A 330 -13.45 15.07 -3.73
C THR A 330 -13.71 13.83 -4.59
N LEU A 331 -13.16 12.69 -4.17
CA LEU A 331 -13.29 11.43 -4.90
C LEU A 331 -14.42 10.57 -4.31
N GLU A 332 -15.06 9.76 -5.16
CA GLU A 332 -16.01 8.75 -4.68
C GLU A 332 -15.27 7.70 -3.83
N PRO A 333 -15.78 7.33 -2.64
CA PRO A 333 -15.23 6.23 -1.87
C PRO A 333 -15.35 4.90 -2.64
N LYS A 334 -14.21 4.23 -2.84
CA LYS A 334 -14.10 2.92 -3.50
C LYS A 334 -13.20 2.03 -2.66
N CYS A 335 -13.45 0.73 -2.64
CA CYS A 335 -12.45 -0.21 -2.11
C CYS A 335 -11.28 -0.21 -3.10
N ARG A 336 -10.15 0.35 -2.68
CA ARG A 336 -8.97 0.52 -3.53
C ARG A 336 -7.93 -0.50 -3.11
N LEU A 337 -7.69 -1.49 -3.98
CA LEU A 337 -6.68 -2.54 -3.82
C LEU A 337 -5.57 -2.35 -4.85
N SER A 338 -4.46 -3.06 -4.67
CA SER A 338 -3.37 -3.09 -5.64
C SER A 338 -2.52 -4.35 -5.56
N GLY A 339 -2.14 -4.86 -6.72
CA GLY A 339 -0.91 -5.62 -6.93
C GLY A 339 0.16 -4.68 -7.48
N LEU A 340 0.73 -5.01 -8.64
CA LEU A 340 1.45 -4.06 -9.49
C LEU A 340 0.50 -3.10 -10.22
N GLU A 341 -0.76 -3.50 -10.40
CA GLU A 341 -1.82 -2.73 -11.04
C GLU A 341 -2.95 -2.42 -10.04
N PRO A 342 -3.69 -1.32 -10.23
CA PRO A 342 -4.77 -0.93 -9.34
C PRO A 342 -6.04 -1.77 -9.58
N LEU A 343 -6.76 -2.10 -8.51
CA LEU A 343 -8.13 -2.62 -8.58
C LEU A 343 -9.05 -1.75 -7.72
N ASN A 344 -9.92 -0.98 -8.36
CA ASN A 344 -10.84 -0.06 -7.69
C ASN A 344 -12.29 -0.57 -7.77
N ILE A 345 -12.89 -0.92 -6.63
CA ILE A 345 -14.22 -1.53 -6.52
C ILE A 345 -15.23 -0.47 -6.04
N GLY A 346 -15.94 0.13 -6.99
CA GLY A 346 -16.96 1.17 -6.79
C GLY A 346 -18.38 0.69 -7.13
N LYS A 347 -19.30 1.63 -7.38
CA LYS A 347 -20.70 1.32 -7.75
C LYS A 347 -20.84 0.80 -9.18
N ASP A 348 -19.94 1.23 -10.07
CA ASP A 348 -19.95 0.84 -11.49
C ASP A 348 -19.10 -0.41 -11.76
N SER A 349 -18.52 -1.02 -10.72
CA SER A 349 -17.72 -2.23 -10.85
C SER A 349 -18.61 -3.44 -11.11
N LEU A 350 -18.12 -4.33 -11.97
CA LEU A 350 -18.67 -5.67 -12.10
C LEU A 350 -18.29 -6.52 -10.87
N PHE A 351 -18.93 -7.69 -10.75
CA PHE A 351 -18.58 -8.67 -9.72
C PHE A 351 -17.10 -9.04 -9.78
N VAL A 352 -16.43 -9.02 -8.64
CA VAL A 352 -14.99 -9.32 -8.55
C VAL A 352 -14.76 -10.79 -8.23
N ASN A 353 -14.09 -11.49 -9.13
CA ASN A 353 -13.70 -12.89 -8.93
C ASN A 353 -12.42 -12.97 -8.09
N VAL A 354 -12.51 -13.57 -6.90
CA VAL A 354 -11.35 -13.92 -6.08
C VAL A 354 -11.02 -15.39 -6.31
N GLY A 355 -9.83 -15.69 -6.84
CA GLY A 355 -9.42 -17.05 -7.19
C GLY A 355 -9.16 -17.94 -5.97
N GLU A 356 -9.90 -19.06 -5.85
CA GLU A 356 -9.89 -19.95 -4.68
C GLU A 356 -8.85 -21.10 -4.70
N ARG A 357 -8.14 -21.34 -5.81
CA ARG A 357 -7.40 -22.59 -6.04
C ARG A 357 -6.03 -22.65 -5.36
N THR A 358 -5.50 -21.51 -4.93
CA THR A 358 -4.24 -21.34 -4.18
C THR A 358 -4.47 -21.56 -2.68
N ASN A 359 -5.21 -22.62 -2.37
CA ASN A 359 -5.68 -22.93 -1.03
C ASN A 359 -5.35 -24.39 -0.69
N VAL A 360 -4.47 -24.61 0.30
CA VAL A 360 -4.03 -25.97 0.69
C VAL A 360 -5.19 -26.79 1.25
N THR A 361 -6.18 -26.16 1.89
CA THR A 361 -7.36 -26.87 2.39
C THR A 361 -8.38 -27.20 1.28
N GLY A 362 -8.53 -26.30 0.31
CA GLY A 362 -9.57 -26.37 -0.73
C GLY A 362 -9.15 -27.04 -2.04
N SER A 363 -7.85 -27.09 -2.34
CA SER A 363 -7.32 -27.54 -3.64
C SER A 363 -6.34 -28.70 -3.49
N ALA A 364 -6.77 -29.90 -3.88
CA ALA A 364 -5.93 -31.10 -3.79
C ALA A 364 -4.65 -31.01 -4.64
N ARG A 365 -4.70 -30.34 -5.80
CA ARG A 365 -3.51 -30.09 -6.65
C ARG A 365 -2.54 -29.18 -5.89
N PHE A 366 -3.00 -28.03 -5.42
CA PHE A 366 -2.14 -27.05 -4.76
C PHE A 366 -1.54 -27.61 -3.47
N LYS A 367 -2.35 -28.27 -2.63
CA LYS A 367 -1.88 -28.97 -1.42
C LYS A 367 -0.72 -29.93 -1.70
N LYS A 368 -0.86 -30.75 -2.75
CA LYS A 368 0.18 -31.70 -3.13
C LYS A 368 1.48 -30.98 -3.48
N LEU A 369 1.40 -29.93 -4.30
CA LEU A 369 2.56 -29.17 -4.76
C LEU A 369 3.29 -28.48 -3.59
N ILE A 370 2.55 -27.86 -2.67
CA ILE A 370 3.15 -27.21 -1.50
C ILE A 370 3.80 -28.23 -0.55
N LEU A 371 3.17 -29.37 -0.30
CA LEU A 371 3.73 -30.44 0.54
C LEU A 371 4.96 -31.11 -0.08
N GLU A 372 5.06 -31.13 -1.41
CA GLU A 372 6.22 -31.64 -2.16
C GLU A 372 7.28 -30.55 -2.43
N GLU A 373 7.06 -29.32 -1.94
CA GLU A 373 7.91 -28.14 -2.18
C GLU A 373 8.11 -27.80 -3.67
N ASP A 374 7.19 -28.23 -4.53
CA ASP A 374 7.14 -27.91 -5.97
C ASP A 374 6.47 -26.54 -6.18
N TYR A 375 7.15 -25.50 -5.70
CA TYR A 375 6.65 -24.13 -5.75
C TYR A 375 6.55 -23.57 -7.17
N ASP A 376 7.42 -24.00 -8.08
CA ASP A 376 7.39 -23.57 -9.48
C ASP A 376 6.06 -23.97 -10.14
N THR A 377 5.63 -25.21 -9.97
CA THR A 377 4.32 -25.67 -10.47
C THR A 377 3.16 -25.07 -9.65
N ALA A 378 3.39 -24.74 -8.37
CA ALA A 378 2.38 -24.05 -7.56
C ALA A 378 2.10 -22.63 -8.07
N LEU A 379 3.12 -21.91 -8.55
CA LEU A 379 2.95 -20.60 -9.21
C LEU A 379 2.08 -20.70 -10.47
N GLU A 380 2.16 -21.79 -11.23
CA GLU A 380 1.28 -22.01 -12.38
C GLU A 380 -0.19 -22.04 -11.97
N VAL A 381 -0.53 -22.58 -10.80
CA VAL A 381 -1.91 -22.57 -10.28
C VAL A 381 -2.38 -21.14 -10.02
N ALA A 382 -1.53 -20.27 -9.48
CA ALA A 382 -1.85 -18.86 -9.30
C ALA A 382 -2.01 -18.14 -10.65
N ARG A 383 -1.07 -18.35 -11.59
CA ARG A 383 -1.09 -17.74 -12.93
C ARG A 383 -2.32 -18.15 -13.73
N GLU A 384 -2.65 -19.44 -13.74
CA GLU A 384 -3.86 -19.97 -14.38
C GLU A 384 -5.13 -19.25 -13.89
N GLN A 385 -5.22 -18.90 -12.60
CA GLN A 385 -6.40 -18.20 -12.08
C GLN A 385 -6.49 -16.77 -12.61
N VAL A 386 -5.36 -16.05 -12.63
CA VAL A 386 -5.28 -14.68 -13.16
C VAL A 386 -5.62 -14.66 -14.65
N ASP A 387 -5.08 -15.59 -15.44
CA ASP A 387 -5.35 -15.73 -16.86
C ASP A 387 -6.83 -16.07 -17.15
N ASN A 388 -7.47 -16.81 -16.24
CA ASN A 388 -8.89 -17.16 -16.31
C ASN A 388 -9.81 -16.11 -15.67
N GLY A 389 -9.31 -14.89 -15.42
CA GLY A 389 -10.14 -13.75 -15.01
C GLY A 389 -10.32 -13.55 -13.51
N ALA A 390 -9.50 -14.20 -12.67
CA ALA A 390 -9.39 -13.81 -11.26
C ALA A 390 -8.76 -12.41 -11.18
N GLN A 391 -9.44 -11.51 -10.46
CA GLN A 391 -8.99 -10.13 -10.25
C GLN A 391 -8.28 -9.97 -8.90
N VAL A 392 -8.42 -10.95 -8.01
CA VAL A 392 -7.71 -11.08 -6.73
C VAL A 392 -7.38 -12.56 -6.56
N ILE A 393 -6.27 -12.91 -5.92
CA ILE A 393 -5.91 -14.30 -5.63
C ILE A 393 -5.96 -14.55 -4.12
N ASP A 394 -6.75 -15.54 -3.69
CA ASP A 394 -6.82 -16.00 -2.31
C ASP A 394 -5.72 -17.03 -2.04
N ILE A 395 -4.86 -16.78 -1.05
CA ILE A 395 -3.74 -17.64 -0.71
C ILE A 395 -3.91 -18.15 0.72
N ASN A 396 -4.09 -19.46 0.85
CA ASN A 396 -4.22 -20.15 2.15
C ASN A 396 -3.17 -21.26 2.29
N MET A 397 -2.42 -21.21 3.38
CA MET A 397 -1.36 -22.17 3.74
C MET A 397 -1.67 -22.94 5.03
N ASP A 398 -2.95 -23.02 5.42
CA ASP A 398 -3.37 -23.70 6.63
C ASP A 398 -3.37 -25.22 6.42
N GLU A 399 -2.37 -25.90 6.99
CA GLU A 399 -2.29 -27.36 7.03
C GLU A 399 -1.48 -27.79 8.25
N ALA A 400 -1.92 -28.86 8.93
CA ALA A 400 -1.28 -29.32 10.16
C ALA A 400 0.15 -29.84 9.94
N MET A 401 0.45 -30.30 8.74
CA MET A 401 1.76 -30.83 8.35
C MET A 401 2.71 -29.75 7.81
N LEU A 402 2.29 -28.50 7.68
CA LEU A 402 3.09 -27.39 7.15
C LEU A 402 3.51 -26.41 8.26
N ASP A 403 4.70 -25.84 8.10
CA ASP A 403 5.00 -24.54 8.70
C ASP A 403 4.30 -23.46 7.84
N GLY A 404 3.09 -23.09 8.26
CA GLY A 404 2.26 -22.16 7.50
C GLY A 404 2.86 -20.76 7.36
N GLU A 405 3.65 -20.30 8.34
CA GLU A 405 4.33 -19.00 8.27
C GLU A 405 5.43 -19.05 7.20
N GLN A 406 6.29 -20.07 7.26
CA GLN A 406 7.37 -20.24 6.28
C GLN A 406 6.82 -20.49 4.86
N ALA A 407 5.77 -21.29 4.72
CA ALA A 407 5.15 -21.59 3.43
C ALA A 407 4.53 -20.32 2.80
N MET A 408 3.85 -19.49 3.62
CA MET A 408 3.28 -18.22 3.19
C MET A 408 4.38 -17.27 2.69
N VAL A 409 5.44 -17.07 3.48
CA VAL A 409 6.57 -16.20 3.11
C VAL A 409 7.23 -16.68 1.81
N THR A 410 7.52 -17.99 1.72
CA THR A 410 8.19 -18.57 0.54
C THR A 410 7.35 -18.37 -0.72
N PHE A 411 6.06 -18.68 -0.67
CA PHE A 411 5.19 -18.58 -1.82
C PHE A 411 4.95 -17.12 -2.24
N LEU A 412 4.73 -16.19 -1.29
CA LEU A 412 4.53 -14.78 -1.61
C LEU A 412 5.78 -14.12 -2.20
N ASN A 413 6.98 -14.46 -1.71
CA ASN A 413 8.22 -13.94 -2.28
C ASN A 413 8.42 -14.40 -3.73
N LEU A 414 8.00 -15.62 -4.05
CA LEU A 414 8.00 -16.16 -5.42
C LEU A 414 6.91 -15.51 -6.28
N VAL A 415 5.69 -15.33 -5.76
CA VAL A 415 4.61 -14.59 -6.44
C VAL A 415 5.05 -13.18 -6.80
N ALA A 416 5.75 -12.48 -5.90
CA ALA A 416 6.28 -11.14 -6.16
C ALA A 416 7.32 -11.10 -7.30
N SER A 417 7.96 -12.22 -7.63
CA SER A 417 8.91 -12.32 -8.76
C SER A 417 8.25 -12.60 -10.11
N ASP A 418 6.94 -12.89 -10.11
CA ASP A 418 6.15 -13.17 -11.30
C ASP A 418 5.21 -11.99 -11.59
N PRO A 419 5.49 -11.15 -12.62
CA PRO A 419 4.64 -10.01 -12.96
C PRO A 419 3.21 -10.37 -13.38
N ASP A 420 2.99 -11.55 -13.96
CA ASP A 420 1.66 -11.97 -14.42
C ASP A 420 0.76 -12.28 -13.23
N ILE A 421 1.33 -12.79 -12.14
CA ILE A 421 0.60 -13.04 -10.89
C ILE A 421 0.53 -11.77 -10.06
N SER A 422 1.66 -11.11 -9.82
CA SER A 422 1.74 -9.96 -8.90
C SER A 422 1.02 -8.72 -9.39
N ARG A 423 0.57 -8.65 -10.65
CA ARG A 423 -0.27 -7.54 -11.15
C ARG A 423 -1.59 -7.40 -10.39
N VAL A 424 -2.19 -8.49 -9.91
CA VAL A 424 -3.45 -8.45 -9.15
C VAL A 424 -3.21 -8.41 -7.64
N PRO A 425 -4.14 -7.86 -6.84
CA PRO A 425 -4.05 -7.91 -5.38
C PRO A 425 -4.10 -9.34 -4.82
N ILE A 426 -3.51 -9.51 -3.64
CA ILE A 426 -3.53 -10.77 -2.89
C ILE A 426 -4.50 -10.68 -1.72
N MET A 427 -5.30 -11.73 -1.54
CA MET A 427 -6.10 -11.98 -0.35
C MET A 427 -5.37 -13.03 0.50
N LEU A 428 -4.94 -12.63 1.70
CA LEU A 428 -4.20 -13.46 2.63
C LEU A 428 -5.20 -14.22 3.51
N ASP A 429 -5.32 -15.52 3.29
CA ASP A 429 -6.27 -16.39 3.97
C ASP A 429 -5.59 -17.27 5.01
N SER A 430 -5.99 -17.10 6.28
CA SER A 430 -5.64 -18.04 7.35
C SER A 430 -6.58 -17.90 8.55
N SER A 431 -6.76 -19.01 9.26
CA SER A 431 -7.36 -19.04 10.60
C SER A 431 -6.42 -18.55 11.71
N LYS A 432 -5.12 -18.36 11.42
CA LYS A 432 -4.10 -17.93 12.36
C LYS A 432 -3.59 -16.54 11.98
N TRP A 433 -3.75 -15.58 12.90
CA TRP A 433 -3.26 -14.22 12.71
C TRP A 433 -1.77 -14.14 12.35
N SER A 434 -0.93 -14.99 12.96
CA SER A 434 0.52 -14.96 12.69
C SER A 434 0.88 -15.24 11.23
N ILE A 435 0.12 -16.12 10.54
CA ILE A 435 0.30 -16.40 9.11
C ILE A 435 -0.14 -15.21 8.25
N ILE A 436 -1.25 -14.56 8.62
CA ILE A 436 -1.72 -13.33 7.96
C ILE A 436 -0.66 -12.23 8.09
N GLU A 437 -0.13 -12.04 9.30
CA GLU A 437 0.82 -10.98 9.59
C GLU A 437 2.14 -11.15 8.82
N VAL A 438 2.71 -12.36 8.77
CA VAL A 438 3.90 -12.60 7.93
C VAL A 438 3.59 -12.40 6.44
N GLY A 439 2.36 -12.72 6.00
CA GLY A 439 1.92 -12.44 4.63
C GLY A 439 1.84 -10.94 4.32
N LEU A 440 1.31 -10.13 5.25
CA LEU A 440 1.22 -8.67 5.11
C LEU A 440 2.60 -8.03 4.97
N LYS A 441 3.62 -8.62 5.63
CA LYS A 441 5.03 -8.23 5.56
C LYS A 441 5.71 -8.60 4.23
N CYS A 442 5.07 -9.40 3.37
CA CYS A 442 5.61 -9.84 2.07
C CYS A 442 4.94 -9.15 0.86
N ILE A 443 3.80 -8.48 1.02
CA ILE A 443 3.06 -7.89 -0.11
C ILE A 443 3.29 -6.37 -0.23
N GLN A 444 3.79 -5.94 -1.39
CA GLN A 444 4.04 -4.51 -1.67
C GLN A 444 2.75 -3.70 -1.91
N GLY A 445 1.73 -4.34 -2.48
CA GLY A 445 0.44 -3.72 -2.75
C GLY A 445 -0.49 -3.66 -1.54
N LYS A 446 -1.68 -3.10 -1.75
CA LYS A 446 -2.80 -3.16 -0.82
C LYS A 446 -3.62 -4.41 -1.10
N GLY A 447 -3.37 -5.44 -0.29
CA GLY A 447 -4.11 -6.70 -0.29
C GLY A 447 -5.34 -6.70 0.61
N VAL A 448 -5.91 -7.89 0.80
CA VAL A 448 -7.07 -8.14 1.66
C VAL A 448 -6.70 -9.16 2.74
N VAL A 449 -7.08 -8.90 4.00
CA VAL A 449 -6.97 -9.87 5.09
C VAL A 449 -8.23 -10.72 5.15
N ASN A 450 -8.08 -12.05 5.04
CA ASN A 450 -9.15 -13.04 5.13
C ASN A 450 -8.85 -14.02 6.28
N SER A 451 -9.33 -13.82 7.49
CA SER A 451 -10.29 -12.81 7.93
C SER A 451 -10.09 -12.50 9.42
N ILE A 452 -10.82 -11.52 9.92
CA ILE A 452 -10.99 -11.30 11.38
C ILE A 452 -12.45 -11.47 11.76
N SER A 453 -12.72 -11.68 13.05
CA SER A 453 -14.10 -11.83 13.57
C SER A 453 -14.18 -11.49 15.06
N LEU A 454 -15.39 -11.47 15.61
CA LEU A 454 -15.64 -11.24 17.04
C LEU A 454 -15.62 -12.54 17.87
N LYS A 455 -15.25 -13.68 17.27
CA LYS A 455 -15.25 -15.01 17.90
C LYS A 455 -14.51 -15.05 19.24
N GLU A 456 -13.35 -14.40 19.32
CA GLU A 456 -12.50 -14.38 20.51
C GLU A 456 -12.73 -13.11 21.34
N GLY A 457 -13.79 -12.37 21.04
CA GLY A 457 -14.17 -11.13 21.70
C GLY A 457 -13.66 -9.87 20.99
N GLU A 458 -14.11 -8.74 21.52
CA GLU A 458 -13.91 -7.42 20.93
C GLU A 458 -12.45 -6.93 21.02
N GLU A 459 -11.76 -7.24 22.12
CA GLU A 459 -10.38 -6.77 22.35
C GLU A 459 -9.42 -7.26 21.25
N GLN A 460 -9.45 -8.57 20.96
CA GLN A 460 -8.62 -9.15 19.91
C GLN A 460 -9.06 -8.68 18.52
N PHE A 461 -10.36 -8.54 18.26
CA PHE A 461 -10.88 -7.97 17.01
C PHE A 461 -10.33 -6.56 16.77
N VAL A 462 -10.34 -5.71 17.80
CA VAL A 462 -9.81 -4.34 17.74
C VAL A 462 -8.29 -4.33 17.54
N GLU A 463 -7.55 -5.19 18.23
CA GLU A 463 -6.10 -5.34 18.07
C GLU A 463 -5.73 -5.69 16.63
N HIS A 464 -6.32 -6.77 16.09
CA HIS A 464 -6.08 -7.18 14.71
C HIS A 464 -6.51 -6.10 13.72
N ALA A 465 -7.69 -5.49 13.90
CA ALA A 465 -8.15 -4.42 13.01
C ALA A 465 -7.22 -3.19 13.01
N ARG A 466 -6.63 -2.81 14.15
CA ARG A 466 -5.61 -1.75 14.21
C ARG A 466 -4.37 -2.12 13.41
N LEU A 467 -3.91 -3.36 13.53
CA LEU A 467 -2.77 -3.86 12.76
C LEU A 467 -3.08 -3.88 11.26
N VAL A 468 -4.24 -4.41 10.83
CA VAL A 468 -4.64 -4.40 9.41
C VAL A 468 -4.64 -2.97 8.86
N ARG A 469 -5.16 -2.00 9.62
CA ARG A 469 -5.15 -0.58 9.23
C ARG A 469 -3.72 -0.04 9.11
N LYS A 470 -2.84 -0.39 10.04
CA LYS A 470 -1.43 0.06 10.06
C LYS A 470 -0.61 -0.55 8.92
N TYR A 471 -0.87 -1.80 8.54
CA TYR A 471 -0.29 -2.42 7.34
C TYR A 471 -0.90 -1.90 6.02
N GLY A 472 -2.04 -1.20 6.10
CA GLY A 472 -2.70 -0.61 4.95
C GLY A 472 -3.47 -1.60 4.07
N ALA A 473 -4.05 -2.65 4.66
CA ALA A 473 -4.85 -3.64 3.93
C ALA A 473 -6.36 -3.42 4.09
N ALA A 474 -7.14 -3.94 3.15
CA ALA A 474 -8.58 -4.13 3.34
C ALA A 474 -8.85 -5.38 4.19
N VAL A 475 -10.07 -5.54 4.70
CA VAL A 475 -10.38 -6.62 5.65
C VAL A 475 -11.69 -7.32 5.35
N ILE A 476 -11.65 -8.66 5.33
CA ILE A 476 -12.84 -9.50 5.44
C ILE A 476 -13.18 -9.68 6.92
N VAL A 477 -14.41 -9.34 7.27
CA VAL A 477 -14.99 -9.57 8.59
C VAL A 477 -16.05 -10.65 8.47
N MET A 478 -15.78 -11.81 9.05
CA MET A 478 -16.77 -12.89 9.08
C MET A 478 -17.89 -12.58 10.09
N ALA A 479 -19.11 -12.96 9.75
CA ALA A 479 -20.26 -12.94 10.66
C ALA A 479 -20.14 -14.07 11.71
N PHE A 480 -19.15 -13.97 12.58
CA PHE A 480 -18.83 -14.92 13.65
C PHE A 480 -18.51 -14.11 14.91
N ASP A 481 -19.28 -14.33 15.97
CA ASP A 481 -19.10 -13.70 17.28
C ASP A 481 -18.88 -14.74 18.39
N GLU A 482 -18.90 -14.30 19.64
CA GLU A 482 -18.69 -15.12 20.83
C GLU A 482 -19.73 -16.26 20.98
N GLN A 483 -20.88 -16.18 20.28
CA GLN A 483 -21.94 -17.18 20.30
C GLN A 483 -21.92 -18.12 19.07
N GLY A 484 -20.92 -18.02 18.20
CA GLY A 484 -20.80 -18.89 17.03
C GLY A 484 -20.96 -18.17 15.70
N GLN A 485 -21.00 -18.98 14.62
CA GLN A 485 -21.26 -18.48 13.27
C GLN A 485 -22.74 -18.08 13.12
N ALA A 486 -22.98 -17.00 12.39
CA ALA A 486 -24.33 -16.52 12.10
C ALA A 486 -25.01 -17.34 11.01
N ASP A 487 -26.05 -18.06 11.37
CA ASP A 487 -26.88 -18.90 10.49
C ASP A 487 -28.18 -18.23 10.04
N THR A 488 -28.77 -17.32 10.83
CA THR A 488 -29.97 -16.55 10.43
C THR A 488 -29.68 -15.15 9.88
N ILE A 489 -30.65 -14.55 9.18
CA ILE A 489 -30.55 -13.17 8.65
C ILE A 489 -30.23 -12.18 9.77
N GLU A 490 -30.97 -12.22 10.87
CA GLU A 490 -30.85 -11.28 11.99
C GLU A 490 -29.44 -11.35 12.58
N ARG A 491 -28.94 -12.56 12.84
CA ARG A 491 -27.59 -12.75 13.38
C ARG A 491 -26.52 -12.23 12.44
N LYS A 492 -26.63 -12.52 11.14
CA LYS A 492 -25.68 -12.06 10.11
C LYS A 492 -25.61 -10.53 10.12
N VAL A 493 -26.77 -9.86 10.08
CA VAL A 493 -26.86 -8.40 10.06
C VAL A 493 -26.37 -7.78 11.36
N ASP A 494 -26.76 -8.32 12.52
CA ASP A 494 -26.40 -7.77 13.83
C ASP A 494 -24.89 -7.79 14.06
N ILE A 495 -24.21 -8.89 13.72
CA ILE A 495 -22.76 -9.01 13.85
C ILE A 495 -22.06 -8.05 12.89
N CYS A 496 -22.45 -8.02 11.60
CA CYS A 496 -21.87 -7.09 10.63
C CYS A 496 -22.04 -5.63 11.08
N LYS A 497 -23.20 -5.27 11.63
CA LYS A 497 -23.46 -3.93 12.14
C LYS A 497 -22.61 -3.60 13.36
N ARG A 498 -22.48 -4.51 14.33
CA ARG A 498 -21.60 -4.35 15.50
C ARG A 498 -20.15 -4.13 15.06
N SER A 499 -19.64 -5.00 14.19
CA SER A 499 -18.28 -4.89 13.67
C SER A 499 -18.06 -3.59 12.88
N TYR A 500 -19.02 -3.16 12.06
CA TYR A 500 -18.95 -1.91 11.32
C TYR A 500 -18.79 -0.70 12.26
N GLN A 501 -19.59 -0.66 13.33
CA GLN A 501 -19.53 0.41 14.33
C GLN A 501 -18.17 0.45 15.03
N ILE A 502 -17.67 -0.69 15.52
CA ILE A 502 -16.34 -0.78 16.15
C ILE A 502 -15.25 -0.29 15.18
N LEU A 503 -15.25 -0.79 13.94
CA LEU A 503 -14.23 -0.45 12.94
C LEU A 503 -14.26 1.04 12.58
N THR A 504 -15.44 1.61 12.33
CA THR A 504 -15.55 2.97 11.80
C THR A 504 -15.54 4.04 12.91
N GLU A 505 -16.18 3.79 14.05
CA GLU A 505 -16.37 4.78 15.12
C GLU A 505 -15.23 4.74 16.15
N GLU A 506 -14.65 3.58 16.47
CA GLU A 506 -13.60 3.45 17.49
C GLU A 506 -12.19 3.42 16.90
N ILE A 507 -12.01 2.70 15.79
CA ILE A 507 -10.69 2.51 15.16
C ILE A 507 -10.43 3.56 14.07
N GLY A 508 -11.50 4.13 13.48
CA GLY A 508 -11.38 5.04 12.33
C GLY A 508 -10.91 4.33 11.07
N PHE A 509 -11.28 3.06 10.91
CA PHE A 509 -11.09 2.26 9.70
C PHE A 509 -11.96 2.82 8.56
N ALA A 510 -11.44 2.84 7.34
CA ALA A 510 -12.19 3.33 6.19
C ALA A 510 -13.31 2.34 5.84
N ALA A 511 -14.56 2.81 5.80
CA ALA A 511 -15.73 1.95 5.56
C ALA A 511 -15.67 1.25 4.20
N GLU A 512 -15.10 1.90 3.18
CA GLU A 512 -14.88 1.31 1.86
C GLU A 512 -13.87 0.16 1.82
N ASP A 513 -13.06 -0.01 2.87
CA ASP A 513 -12.09 -1.11 3.01
C ASP A 513 -12.61 -2.29 3.84
N ILE A 514 -13.86 -2.22 4.32
CA ILE A 514 -14.54 -3.27 5.08
C ILE A 514 -15.33 -4.14 4.10
N ILE A 515 -15.03 -5.44 4.11
CA ILE A 515 -15.72 -6.47 3.33
C ILE A 515 -16.37 -7.42 4.33
N PHE A 516 -17.69 -7.57 4.31
CA PHE A 516 -18.36 -8.54 5.16
C PHE A 516 -18.48 -9.89 4.46
N ASP A 517 -18.24 -10.97 5.21
CA ASP A 517 -18.64 -12.33 4.84
C ASP A 517 -19.78 -12.77 5.77
N PRO A 518 -21.05 -12.69 5.32
CA PRO A 518 -22.21 -13.18 6.08
C PRO A 518 -22.26 -14.70 6.28
N ASN A 519 -21.22 -15.46 5.92
CA ASN A 519 -21.13 -16.92 5.86
C ASN A 519 -22.06 -17.56 4.83
N ILE A 520 -21.47 -18.11 3.77
CA ILE A 520 -22.15 -19.01 2.83
C ILE A 520 -22.10 -20.44 3.38
N PHE A 521 -23.26 -21.04 3.62
CA PHE A 521 -23.39 -22.44 4.06
C PHE A 521 -23.93 -23.35 2.96
N ALA A 522 -23.71 -24.65 3.14
CA ALA A 522 -24.20 -25.69 2.24
C ALA A 522 -25.73 -25.81 2.31
N VAL A 523 -26.36 -25.90 1.14
CA VAL A 523 -27.80 -26.17 0.99
C VAL A 523 -28.03 -27.60 0.50
N ALA A 524 -29.30 -28.02 0.44
CA ALA A 524 -29.70 -29.36 0.02
C ALA A 524 -28.95 -30.49 0.76
N THR A 525 -28.76 -30.32 2.07
CA THR A 525 -28.09 -31.28 2.95
C THR A 525 -29.01 -32.42 3.39
N GLY A 526 -30.32 -32.30 3.14
CA GLY A 526 -31.36 -33.18 3.69
C GLY A 526 -31.80 -32.80 5.12
N ILE A 527 -31.31 -31.67 5.66
CA ILE A 527 -31.70 -31.13 6.97
C ILE A 527 -32.56 -29.89 6.72
N GLU A 528 -33.79 -29.87 7.23
CA GLU A 528 -34.78 -28.83 6.95
C GLU A 528 -34.30 -27.43 7.36
N GLU A 529 -33.60 -27.35 8.49
CA GLU A 529 -33.02 -26.12 9.03
C GLU A 529 -32.00 -25.48 8.07
N HIS A 530 -31.38 -26.25 7.18
CA HIS A 530 -30.37 -25.77 6.25
C HIS A 530 -30.97 -25.26 4.93
N ASN A 531 -32.25 -25.50 4.67
CA ASN A 531 -32.90 -25.16 3.40
C ASN A 531 -32.88 -23.65 3.14
N ASN A 532 -32.91 -22.83 4.19
CA ASN A 532 -33.01 -21.38 4.05
C ASN A 532 -31.66 -20.65 3.97
N TYR A 533 -30.53 -21.33 4.19
CA TYR A 533 -29.23 -20.67 4.33
C TYR A 533 -28.83 -19.78 3.14
N ALA A 534 -29.14 -20.18 1.90
CA ALA A 534 -28.87 -19.36 0.73
C ALA A 534 -29.75 -18.10 0.68
N VAL A 535 -31.04 -18.22 1.02
CA VAL A 535 -31.97 -17.09 1.14
C VAL A 535 -31.49 -16.14 2.23
N ASP A 536 -31.08 -16.67 3.37
CA ASP A 536 -30.61 -15.88 4.51
C ASP A 536 -29.36 -15.05 4.16
N PHE A 537 -28.41 -15.63 3.42
CA PHE A 537 -27.26 -14.89 2.91
C PHE A 537 -27.66 -13.77 1.94
N ILE A 538 -28.56 -14.07 0.99
CA ILE A 538 -29.00 -13.10 -0.03
C ILE A 538 -29.74 -11.92 0.61
N GLU A 539 -30.60 -12.18 1.60
CA GLU A 539 -31.33 -11.11 2.31
C GLU A 539 -30.42 -10.33 3.25
N ALA A 540 -29.53 -11.00 3.99
CA ALA A 540 -28.53 -10.32 4.82
C ALA A 540 -27.64 -9.41 3.97
N THR A 541 -27.22 -9.85 2.78
CA THR A 541 -26.47 -9.03 1.80
C THR A 541 -27.25 -7.76 1.47
N ARG A 542 -28.54 -7.89 1.11
CA ARG A 542 -29.39 -6.73 0.79
C ARG A 542 -29.47 -5.74 1.95
N ILE A 543 -29.66 -6.22 3.18
CA ILE A 543 -29.76 -5.37 4.37
C ILE A 543 -28.42 -4.70 4.67
N ILE A 544 -27.31 -5.44 4.61
CA ILE A 544 -25.95 -4.91 4.82
C ILE A 544 -25.67 -3.77 3.84
N LYS A 545 -25.94 -3.97 2.54
CA LYS A 545 -25.70 -2.94 1.50
C LYS A 545 -26.59 -1.72 1.65
N GLN A 546 -27.78 -1.85 2.24
CA GLN A 546 -28.68 -0.73 2.52
C GLN A 546 -28.32 0.05 3.79
N THR A 547 -27.75 -0.64 4.79
CA THR A 547 -27.59 -0.08 6.15
C THR A 547 -26.15 0.31 6.49
N LEU A 548 -25.15 -0.32 5.86
CA LEU A 548 -23.73 -0.13 6.11
C LEU A 548 -23.09 0.52 4.86
N PRO A 549 -23.03 1.86 4.78
CA PRO A 549 -22.59 2.56 3.58
C PRO A 549 -21.13 2.23 3.26
N HIS A 550 -20.83 2.16 1.96
CA HIS A 550 -19.50 1.86 1.39
C HIS A 550 -18.96 0.44 1.60
N ALA A 551 -19.36 -0.25 2.67
CA ALA A 551 -18.98 -1.63 2.94
C ALA A 551 -19.31 -2.56 1.77
N LYS A 552 -18.47 -3.58 1.59
CA LYS A 552 -18.60 -4.60 0.56
C LYS A 552 -19.13 -5.91 1.15
N VAL A 553 -19.61 -6.80 0.30
CA VAL A 553 -20.00 -8.16 0.68
C VAL A 553 -19.27 -9.18 -0.19
N SER A 554 -18.70 -10.19 0.47
CA SER A 554 -18.02 -11.34 -0.11
C SER A 554 -18.58 -12.66 0.47
N GLY A 555 -18.06 -13.78 -0.02
CA GLY A 555 -18.26 -15.10 0.56
C GLY A 555 -17.59 -16.21 -0.23
N GLY A 556 -17.30 -17.32 0.46
CA GLY A 556 -16.83 -18.58 -0.15
C GLY A 556 -17.92 -19.28 -0.97
N VAL A 557 -18.01 -19.01 -2.27
CA VAL A 557 -19.12 -19.47 -3.11
C VAL A 557 -19.15 -20.99 -3.21
N SER A 558 -18.00 -21.64 -3.26
CA SER A 558 -17.90 -23.11 -3.32
C SER A 558 -18.62 -23.82 -2.16
N ASN A 559 -18.77 -23.17 -0.99
CA ASN A 559 -19.41 -23.73 0.20
C ASN A 559 -20.89 -24.06 -0.01
N VAL A 560 -21.62 -23.26 -0.81
CA VAL A 560 -23.06 -23.46 -1.05
C VAL A 560 -23.35 -24.85 -1.64
N SER A 561 -22.39 -25.39 -2.38
CA SER A 561 -22.51 -26.60 -3.18
C SER A 561 -21.90 -27.86 -2.54
N PHE A 562 -21.46 -27.80 -1.27
CA PHE A 562 -20.69 -28.89 -0.65
C PHE A 562 -21.45 -30.23 -0.58
N SER A 563 -22.78 -30.20 -0.53
CA SER A 563 -23.63 -31.41 -0.57
C SER A 563 -23.49 -32.22 -1.87
N PHE A 564 -22.97 -31.62 -2.94
CA PHE A 564 -22.85 -32.23 -4.28
C PHE A 564 -21.40 -32.44 -4.72
N ARG A 565 -20.45 -32.59 -3.79
CA ARG A 565 -19.05 -32.90 -4.12
C ARG A 565 -18.96 -34.15 -5.00
N GLY A 566 -18.25 -34.01 -6.13
CA GLY A 566 -18.14 -35.05 -7.16
C GLY A 566 -19.05 -34.84 -8.38
N ASN A 567 -20.06 -33.97 -8.29
CA ASN A 567 -20.94 -33.62 -9.41
C ASN A 567 -20.71 -32.17 -9.87
N ASN A 568 -19.71 -31.97 -10.74
CA ASN A 568 -19.31 -30.62 -11.14
C ASN A 568 -20.40 -29.87 -11.90
N ALA A 569 -21.16 -30.54 -12.78
CA ALA A 569 -22.23 -29.90 -13.55
C ALA A 569 -23.30 -29.28 -12.64
N VAL A 570 -23.73 -30.01 -11.60
CA VAL A 570 -24.69 -29.48 -10.62
C VAL A 570 -24.07 -28.38 -9.77
N ARG A 571 -22.81 -28.54 -9.32
CA ARG A 571 -22.13 -27.51 -8.52
C ARG A 571 -21.99 -26.18 -9.26
N GLU A 572 -21.54 -26.23 -10.52
CA GLU A 572 -21.39 -25.05 -11.38
C GLU A 572 -22.74 -24.36 -11.61
N ALA A 573 -23.82 -25.13 -11.81
CA ALA A 573 -25.17 -24.59 -11.91
C ALA A 573 -25.63 -23.91 -10.60
N ILE A 574 -25.36 -24.54 -9.44
CA ILE A 574 -25.64 -23.96 -8.12
C ILE A 574 -24.88 -22.64 -7.94
N HIS A 575 -23.59 -22.59 -8.26
CA HIS A 575 -22.77 -21.38 -8.15
C HIS A 575 -23.34 -20.25 -9.01
N ALA A 576 -23.65 -20.52 -10.27
CA ALA A 576 -24.15 -19.53 -11.20
C ALA A 576 -25.53 -18.97 -10.80
N VAL A 577 -26.46 -19.82 -10.34
CA VAL A 577 -27.77 -19.38 -9.83
C VAL A 577 -27.63 -18.59 -8.53
N PHE A 578 -26.82 -19.07 -7.58
CA PHE A 578 -26.56 -18.37 -6.33
C PHE A 578 -25.98 -16.97 -6.60
N LEU A 579 -24.92 -16.88 -7.40
CA LEU A 579 -24.27 -15.62 -7.76
C LEU A 579 -25.24 -14.67 -8.47
N TYR A 580 -26.07 -15.15 -9.39
CA TYR A 580 -27.07 -14.31 -10.07
C TYR A 580 -27.98 -13.59 -9.08
N HIS A 581 -28.46 -14.28 -8.04
CA HIS A 581 -29.32 -13.69 -7.03
C HIS A 581 -28.56 -12.86 -5.99
N ALA A 582 -27.38 -13.31 -5.56
CA ALA A 582 -26.55 -12.60 -4.59
C ALA A 582 -26.00 -11.28 -5.16
N ILE A 583 -25.54 -11.27 -6.42
CA ILE A 583 -25.09 -10.05 -7.11
C ILE A 583 -26.24 -9.05 -7.24
N LYS A 584 -27.46 -9.52 -7.59
CA LYS A 584 -28.66 -8.66 -7.61
C LYS A 584 -29.03 -8.10 -6.24
N ALA A 585 -28.71 -8.80 -5.15
CA ALA A 585 -28.88 -8.31 -3.79
C ALA A 585 -27.78 -7.32 -3.36
N GLY A 586 -26.66 -7.27 -4.09
CA GLY A 586 -25.57 -6.32 -3.88
C GLY A 586 -24.24 -6.95 -3.45
N MET A 587 -24.05 -8.27 -3.62
CA MET A 587 -22.75 -8.92 -3.42
C MET A 587 -21.72 -8.37 -4.41
N ASP A 588 -20.58 -7.87 -3.90
CA ASP A 588 -19.59 -7.14 -4.69
C ASP A 588 -18.49 -8.07 -5.25
N MET A 589 -18.15 -9.12 -4.50
CA MET A 589 -17.07 -10.05 -4.82
C MET A 589 -17.34 -11.44 -4.26
N GLY A 590 -16.57 -12.45 -4.66
CA GLY A 590 -16.66 -13.78 -4.05
C GLY A 590 -15.45 -14.65 -4.35
N ILE A 591 -15.18 -15.56 -3.42
CA ILE A 591 -14.11 -16.57 -3.54
C ILE A 591 -14.68 -17.72 -4.36
N VAL A 592 -14.15 -17.87 -5.58
CA VAL A 592 -14.70 -18.69 -6.66
C VAL A 592 -13.58 -19.36 -7.44
N ASN A 593 -13.91 -20.44 -8.14
CA ASN A 593 -13.09 -20.93 -9.24
C ASN A 593 -13.35 -20.09 -10.50
N ALA A 594 -12.54 -19.06 -10.73
CA ALA A 594 -12.74 -18.08 -11.82
C ALA A 594 -12.91 -18.72 -13.22
N GLY A 595 -12.22 -19.83 -13.49
CA GLY A 595 -12.32 -20.54 -14.78
C GLY A 595 -13.54 -21.46 -14.96
N GLN A 596 -14.39 -21.63 -13.93
CA GLN A 596 -15.51 -22.58 -13.90
C GLN A 596 -16.85 -21.92 -13.54
N LEU A 597 -17.04 -20.64 -13.86
CA LEU A 597 -18.32 -19.97 -13.65
C LEU A 597 -19.23 -20.15 -14.88
N ALA A 598 -20.26 -20.99 -14.74
CA ALA A 598 -21.28 -21.17 -15.76
C ALA A 598 -22.10 -19.88 -15.96
N VAL A 599 -22.51 -19.61 -17.21
CA VAL A 599 -23.39 -18.47 -17.52
C VAL A 599 -24.83 -18.86 -17.17
N TYR A 600 -25.48 -18.08 -16.30
CA TYR A 600 -26.84 -18.37 -15.81
C TYR A 600 -27.88 -18.64 -16.92
N GLU A 601 -27.79 -17.95 -18.05
CA GLU A 601 -28.71 -18.11 -19.19
C GLU A 601 -28.46 -19.40 -20.00
N GLU A 602 -27.26 -19.97 -19.92
CA GLU A 602 -26.84 -21.16 -20.65
C GLU A 602 -27.12 -22.47 -19.89
N ILE A 603 -27.43 -22.38 -18.58
CA ILE A 603 -27.81 -23.54 -17.77
C ILE A 603 -29.09 -24.17 -18.35
N PRO A 604 -29.13 -25.50 -18.57
CA PRO A 604 -30.34 -26.19 -19.03
C PRO A 604 -31.55 -25.81 -18.17
N LYS A 605 -32.65 -25.44 -18.82
CA LYS A 605 -33.81 -24.83 -18.15
C LYS A 605 -34.33 -25.62 -16.95
N GLU A 606 -34.46 -26.94 -17.09
CA GLU A 606 -34.93 -27.84 -16.03
C GLU A 606 -33.97 -27.87 -14.82
N LEU A 607 -32.67 -28.04 -15.07
CA LEU A 607 -31.64 -27.98 -14.03
C LEU A 607 -31.63 -26.62 -13.33
N ARG A 608 -31.73 -25.52 -14.10
CA ARG A 608 -31.78 -24.17 -13.55
C ARG A 608 -33.00 -23.97 -12.64
N GLU A 609 -34.17 -24.44 -13.06
CA GLU A 609 -35.39 -24.38 -12.24
C GLU A 609 -35.23 -25.16 -10.93
N HIS A 610 -34.67 -26.37 -10.96
CA HIS A 610 -34.43 -27.17 -9.75
C HIS A 610 -33.40 -26.54 -8.81
N VAL A 611 -32.33 -25.98 -9.36
CA VAL A 611 -31.33 -25.26 -8.58
C VAL A 611 -31.92 -23.97 -7.98
N GLU A 612 -32.74 -23.22 -8.73
CA GLU A 612 -33.44 -22.05 -8.20
C GLU A 612 -34.38 -22.41 -7.06
N ASP A 613 -35.11 -23.52 -7.18
CA ASP A 613 -36.01 -23.99 -6.14
C ASP A 613 -35.26 -24.28 -4.83
N VAL A 614 -34.04 -24.82 -4.92
CA VAL A 614 -33.14 -25.03 -3.76
C VAL A 614 -32.57 -23.71 -3.23
N ILE A 615 -31.96 -22.89 -4.09
CA ILE A 615 -31.28 -21.64 -3.68
C ILE A 615 -32.25 -20.63 -3.07
N LEU A 616 -33.48 -20.58 -3.58
CA LEU A 616 -34.50 -19.64 -3.12
C LEU A 616 -35.53 -20.28 -2.18
N ASN A 617 -35.32 -21.54 -1.79
CA ASN A 617 -36.20 -22.30 -0.91
C ASN A 617 -37.69 -22.16 -1.29
N ARG A 618 -38.01 -22.32 -2.58
CA ARG A 618 -39.37 -22.04 -3.12
C ARG A 618 -40.39 -23.14 -2.82
N ARG A 619 -39.92 -24.32 -2.45
CA ARG A 619 -40.71 -25.54 -2.30
C ARG A 619 -40.03 -26.56 -1.38
N ASP A 620 -40.85 -27.32 -0.66
CA ASP A 620 -40.41 -28.31 0.32
C ASP A 620 -39.68 -29.52 -0.31
N ASP A 621 -40.04 -29.89 -1.56
CA ASP A 621 -39.45 -31.02 -2.31
C ASP A 621 -38.25 -30.60 -3.19
N ALA A 622 -37.67 -29.42 -3.00
CA ALA A 622 -36.60 -28.88 -3.85
C ALA A 622 -35.36 -29.78 -3.90
N THR A 623 -34.92 -30.27 -2.74
CA THR A 623 -33.73 -31.12 -2.61
C THR A 623 -33.91 -32.43 -3.36
N ASP A 624 -35.06 -33.10 -3.19
CA ASP A 624 -35.35 -34.37 -3.83
C ASP A 624 -35.38 -34.24 -5.36
N ARG A 625 -36.03 -33.18 -5.87
CA ARG A 625 -36.07 -32.90 -7.32
C ARG A 625 -34.70 -32.64 -7.93
N LEU A 626 -33.84 -31.91 -7.21
CA LEU A 626 -32.49 -31.65 -7.68
C LEU A 626 -31.68 -32.95 -7.73
N LEU A 627 -31.81 -33.82 -6.71
CA LEU A 627 -31.15 -35.12 -6.66
C LEU A 627 -31.62 -36.08 -7.76
N GLU A 628 -32.90 -36.06 -8.14
CA GLU A 628 -33.42 -36.86 -9.26
C GLU A 628 -32.84 -36.45 -10.62
N THR A 629 -32.38 -35.20 -10.73
CA THR A 629 -31.82 -34.60 -11.95
C THR A 629 -30.29 -34.59 -11.97
N ALA A 630 -29.67 -34.87 -10.81
CA ALA A 630 -28.23 -34.73 -10.56
C ALA A 630 -27.39 -35.88 -11.11
#